data_AF-A0A971TV41-F1
#
_entry.id   AF-A0A971TV41-F1
#
_cell.length_a   1.000
_cell.length_b   1.000
_cell.length_c   1.000
_cell.angle_alpha   90.00
_cell.angle_beta   90.00
_cell.angle_gamma   90.00
#
_symmetry.space_group_name_H-M   'P 1'
#
loop_
_entity.id
_entity.type
_entity.pdbx_description
1 polymer ?
#
loop_
_entity_poly.entity_id
_entity_poly.type
_entity_poly.pdbx_seq_one_letter_code
_entity_poly.pdbx_strand_id
1 'polypeptide(L)'
;MADDKIKSRREFIQGGVRLSLALALGGIGGLAAARMTGEKWVWQIDPFLCTQCGRCATDCVLTPSAVKCVHAYDLCGYCDLCGGYFKPGSNALNTGGENQLCPTSAITRKFIEEPYFEYIIDEELCMGCAKCVKGCTSFGNGSLHLQIMHNLCVNCNQCAIARVCPSNAISRVKVSDAYQVKGSFTKPA
;
A
#
# COMPACT_ATOMS: atom_id res chain seq x y z
N MET A 1 74.60 9.97 -15.03
CA MET A 1 73.83 11.13 -15.54
C MET A 1 72.39 10.68 -15.66
N ALA A 2 71.51 11.22 -14.82
CA ALA A 2 70.09 10.90 -14.84
C ALA A 2 69.47 11.52 -16.11
N ASP A 3 68.88 10.68 -16.96
CA ASP A 3 68.17 11.09 -18.16
C ASP A 3 66.82 11.69 -17.75
N ASP A 4 66.80 13.01 -17.58
CA ASP A 4 65.60 13.75 -17.21
C ASP A 4 64.69 13.82 -18.44
N LYS A 5 63.79 12.84 -18.57
CA LYS A 5 62.78 12.79 -19.65
C LYS A 5 61.78 13.93 -19.48
N ILE A 6 62.16 15.12 -19.94
CA ILE A 6 61.28 16.28 -20.02
C ILE A 6 60.19 15.95 -21.05
N LYS A 7 59.00 15.58 -20.56
CA LYS A 7 57.82 15.34 -21.41
C LYS A 7 57.62 16.53 -22.34
N SER A 8 57.37 16.26 -23.62
CA SER A 8 57.12 17.36 -24.55
C SER A 8 55.88 18.14 -24.10
N ARG A 9 55.85 19.45 -24.36
CA ARG A 9 54.70 20.31 -24.02
C ARG A 9 53.38 19.71 -24.54
N ARG A 10 53.43 19.05 -25.71
CA ARG A 10 52.30 18.37 -26.33
C ARG A 10 51.81 17.16 -25.52
N GLU A 11 52.72 16.32 -25.05
CA GLU A 11 52.38 15.14 -24.23
C GLU A 11 51.81 15.54 -22.86
N PHE A 12 52.35 16.62 -22.27
CA PHE A 12 51.81 17.17 -21.03
C PHE A 12 50.37 17.67 -21.21
N ILE A 13 50.11 18.46 -22.27
CA ILE A 13 48.76 18.96 -22.59
C ILE A 13 47.80 17.82 -22.89
N GLN A 14 48.19 16.86 -23.75
CA GLN A 14 47.33 15.72 -24.12
C GLN A 14 47.03 14.82 -22.91
N GLY A 15 48.01 14.58 -22.04
CA GLY A 15 47.82 13.83 -20.80
C GLY A 15 46.87 14.53 -19.83
N GLY A 16 47.05 15.85 -19.65
CA GLY A 16 46.18 16.66 -18.79
C GLY A 16 44.73 16.70 -19.28
N VAL A 17 44.51 16.87 -20.59
CA VAL A 17 43.16 16.86 -21.20
C VAL A 17 42.48 15.50 -21.04
N ARG A 18 43.21 14.39 -21.24
CA ARG A 18 42.64 13.04 -21.07
C ARG A 18 42.29 12.74 -19.61
N LEU A 19 43.14 13.12 -18.67
CA LEU A 19 42.89 12.91 -17.25
C LEU A 19 41.70 13.74 -16.76
N SER A 20 41.63 15.01 -17.16
CA SER A 20 40.50 15.88 -16.81
C SER A 20 39.19 15.40 -17.43
N LEU A 21 39.21 14.91 -18.67
CA LEU A 21 38.03 14.29 -19.29
C LEU A 21 37.60 13.01 -18.57
N ALA A 22 38.56 12.14 -18.18
CA ALA A 22 38.27 10.92 -17.44
C ALA A 22 37.68 11.23 -16.05
N LEU A 23 38.21 12.24 -15.35
CA LEU A 23 37.68 12.69 -14.06
C LEU A 23 36.29 13.31 -14.20
N ALA A 24 36.05 14.11 -15.24
CA ALA A 24 34.74 14.71 -15.50
C ALA A 24 33.69 13.64 -15.82
N LEU A 25 34.01 12.70 -16.72
CA LEU A 25 33.10 11.60 -17.08
C LEU A 25 32.88 10.65 -15.90
N GLY A 26 33.93 10.29 -15.18
CA GLY A 26 33.84 9.45 -13.98
C GLY A 26 33.04 10.12 -12.86
N GLY A 27 33.25 11.42 -12.64
CA GLY A 27 32.49 12.21 -11.66
C GLY A 27 31.01 12.31 -12.01
N ILE A 28 30.67 12.64 -13.25
CA ILE A 28 29.27 12.70 -13.72
C ILE A 28 28.62 11.31 -13.66
N GLY A 29 29.32 10.27 -14.14
CA GLY A 29 28.83 8.90 -14.11
C GLY A 29 28.60 8.40 -12.68
N GLY A 30 29.51 8.70 -11.76
CA GLY A 30 29.37 8.36 -10.34
C GLY A 30 28.20 9.07 -9.68
N LEU A 31 28.02 10.38 -9.92
CA LEU A 31 26.87 11.15 -9.42
C LEU A 31 25.54 10.65 -9.99
N ALA A 32 25.49 10.31 -11.28
CA ALA A 32 24.31 9.75 -11.91
C ALA A 32 23.96 8.39 -11.31
N ALA A 33 24.94 7.49 -11.15
CA ALA A 33 24.73 6.18 -10.55
C ALA A 33 24.26 6.28 -9.08
N ALA A 34 24.82 7.21 -8.30
CA ALA A 34 24.38 7.48 -6.93
C ALA A 34 22.94 8.01 -6.87
N ARG A 35 22.45 8.69 -7.92
CA ARG A 35 21.05 9.13 -8.05
C ARG A 35 20.12 8.08 -8.67
N MET A 36 20.65 7.00 -9.24
CA MET A 36 19.85 5.90 -9.80
C MET A 36 19.24 4.98 -8.74
N THR A 37 19.64 5.11 -7.47
CA THR A 37 18.89 4.52 -6.35
C THR A 37 17.59 5.31 -6.15
N GLY A 38 16.73 5.30 -7.17
CA GLY A 38 15.44 5.95 -7.13
C GLY A 38 14.59 5.28 -6.06
N GLU A 39 14.14 6.05 -5.08
CA GLU A 39 13.12 5.60 -4.16
C GLU A 39 11.93 5.08 -4.96
N LYS A 40 11.54 3.82 -4.72
CA LYS A 40 10.40 3.24 -5.41
C LYS A 40 9.13 3.89 -4.88
N TRP A 41 8.26 4.31 -5.79
CA TRP A 41 6.96 4.89 -5.47
C TRP A 41 5.84 3.93 -5.84
N VAL A 42 4.86 3.86 -4.96
CA VAL A 42 3.70 2.97 -5.05
C VAL A 42 2.43 3.76 -4.79
N TRP A 43 1.30 3.24 -5.25
CA TRP A 43 -0.01 3.79 -4.89
C TRP A 43 -0.44 3.23 -3.54
N GLN A 44 -0.92 4.10 -2.66
CA GLN A 44 -1.44 3.72 -1.35
C GLN A 44 -2.74 4.42 -1.02
N ILE A 45 -3.57 3.76 -0.22
CA ILE A 45 -4.78 4.33 0.40
C ILE A 45 -4.41 4.86 1.79
N ASP A 46 -4.71 6.12 2.06
CA ASP A 46 -4.81 6.66 3.41
C ASP A 46 -6.17 6.22 4.00
N PRO A 47 -6.20 5.33 5.01
CA PRO A 47 -7.44 4.82 5.54
C PRO A 47 -8.23 5.85 6.37
N PHE A 48 -7.62 6.96 6.79
CA PHE A 48 -8.30 8.05 7.49
C PHE A 48 -9.03 9.00 6.54
N LEU A 49 -8.62 9.05 5.27
CA LEU A 49 -9.32 9.79 4.22
C LEU A 49 -10.35 8.93 3.48
N CYS A 50 -10.24 7.61 3.53
CA CYS A 50 -11.14 6.71 2.82
C CYS A 50 -12.59 6.85 3.32
N THR A 51 -13.54 7.02 2.40
CA THR A 51 -14.99 7.12 2.69
C THR A 51 -15.77 5.85 2.34
N GLN A 52 -15.06 4.73 2.09
CA GLN A 52 -15.66 3.43 1.80
C GLN A 52 -16.66 3.45 0.63
N CYS A 53 -16.36 4.22 -0.42
CA CYS A 53 -17.26 4.42 -1.56
C CYS A 53 -17.48 3.19 -2.46
N GLY A 54 -16.68 2.13 -2.30
CA GLY A 54 -16.79 0.87 -3.07
C GLY A 54 -16.14 0.87 -4.46
N ARG A 55 -15.74 2.04 -5.00
CA ARG A 55 -15.14 2.17 -6.35
C ARG A 55 -13.82 1.41 -6.53
N CYS A 56 -13.12 1.12 -5.43
CA CYS A 56 -11.89 0.31 -5.48
C CYS A 56 -12.14 -1.09 -6.06
N ALA A 57 -13.33 -1.64 -5.88
CA ALA A 57 -13.71 -2.96 -6.40
C ALA A 57 -14.09 -2.96 -7.87
N THR A 58 -14.63 -1.85 -8.39
CA THR A 58 -15.23 -1.76 -9.72
C THR A 58 -14.31 -1.08 -10.74
N ASP A 59 -13.47 -0.14 -10.29
CA ASP A 59 -12.74 0.77 -11.19
C ASP A 59 -11.25 0.40 -11.26
N CYS A 60 -10.82 -0.66 -10.55
CA CYS A 60 -9.47 -1.20 -10.68
C CYS A 60 -9.32 -1.90 -12.02
N VAL A 61 -8.15 -1.75 -12.66
CA VAL A 61 -7.85 -2.44 -13.94
C VAL A 61 -7.64 -3.95 -13.77
N LEU A 62 -7.49 -4.42 -12.52
CA LEU A 62 -7.34 -5.82 -12.18
C LEU A 62 -8.67 -6.37 -11.64
N THR A 63 -8.96 -7.62 -11.97
CA THR A 63 -10.14 -8.35 -11.48
C THR A 63 -9.70 -9.72 -10.95
N PRO A 64 -9.84 -10.01 -9.65
CA PRO A 64 -10.26 -9.11 -8.57
C PRO A 64 -9.31 -7.91 -8.39
N SER A 65 -9.81 -6.84 -7.76
CA SER A 65 -9.02 -5.63 -7.49
C SER A 65 -7.76 -5.92 -6.69
N ALA A 66 -6.68 -5.17 -6.94
CA ALA A 66 -5.49 -5.18 -6.09
C ALA A 66 -5.72 -4.50 -4.72
N VAL A 67 -6.88 -3.88 -4.51
CA VAL A 67 -7.28 -3.35 -3.20
C VAL A 67 -7.92 -4.45 -2.37
N LYS A 68 -7.41 -4.66 -1.16
CA LYS A 68 -7.90 -5.67 -0.23
C LYS A 68 -8.26 -5.04 1.10
N CYS A 69 -9.15 -5.71 1.83
CA CYS A 69 -9.39 -5.38 3.23
C CYS A 69 -8.21 -5.91 4.05
N VAL A 70 -7.66 -5.07 4.92
CA VAL A 70 -6.61 -5.42 5.88
C VAL A 70 -7.19 -5.28 7.28
N HIS A 71 -6.78 -6.19 8.16
CA HIS A 71 -7.19 -6.21 9.55
C HIS A 71 -6.05 -5.69 10.42
N ALA A 72 -6.26 -4.55 11.07
CA ALA A 72 -5.41 -4.08 12.16
C ALA A 72 -5.78 -4.83 13.45
N TYR A 73 -5.17 -5.98 13.67
CA TYR A 73 -5.45 -6.85 14.82
C TYR A 73 -5.24 -6.14 16.17
N ASP A 74 -4.20 -5.31 16.28
CA ASP A 74 -3.90 -4.52 17.50
C ASP A 74 -4.99 -3.52 17.84
N LEU A 75 -5.78 -3.10 16.85
CA LEU A 75 -6.90 -2.19 17.04
C LEU A 75 -8.21 -2.92 17.31
N CYS A 76 -8.32 -4.21 16.98
CA CYS A 76 -9.59 -4.93 16.95
C CYS A 76 -10.12 -5.30 18.34
N GLY A 77 -11.44 -5.19 18.53
CA GLY A 77 -12.12 -5.54 19.77
C GLY A 77 -12.62 -6.99 19.81
N TYR A 78 -12.39 -7.78 18.74
CA TYR A 78 -12.77 -9.19 18.63
C TYR A 78 -14.24 -9.46 18.98
N CYS A 79 -15.14 -8.55 18.62
CA CYS A 79 -16.54 -8.59 19.06
C CYS A 79 -17.28 -9.83 18.56
N ASP A 80 -18.11 -10.45 19.39
CA ASP A 80 -19.10 -11.44 18.96
C ASP A 80 -20.00 -10.85 17.85
N LEU A 81 -20.67 -9.72 18.13
CA LEU A 81 -21.41 -8.94 17.14
C LEU A 81 -20.50 -7.93 16.45
N CYS A 82 -19.85 -8.34 15.36
CA CYS A 82 -19.01 -7.44 14.55
C CYS A 82 -19.81 -6.77 13.43
N GLY A 83 -19.94 -5.44 13.46
CA GLY A 83 -20.57 -4.67 12.39
C GLY A 83 -19.85 -4.76 11.04
N GLY A 84 -18.58 -5.16 11.01
CA GLY A 84 -17.85 -5.44 9.77
C GLY A 84 -18.11 -6.82 9.18
N TYR A 85 -18.70 -7.74 9.95
CA TYR A 85 -18.99 -9.12 9.52
C TYR A 85 -20.48 -9.33 9.28
N PHE A 86 -21.34 -8.88 10.19
CA PHE A 86 -22.79 -9.12 10.12
C PHE A 86 -23.52 -8.02 9.35
N LYS A 87 -24.52 -8.40 8.56
CA LYS A 87 -25.47 -7.43 8.00
C LYS A 87 -26.37 -6.86 9.13
N PRO A 88 -26.80 -5.58 9.04
CA PRO A 88 -27.82 -5.07 9.93
C PRO A 88 -29.08 -5.93 9.91
N GLY A 89 -29.63 -6.23 11.10
CA GLY A 89 -30.84 -7.06 11.23
C GLY A 89 -30.64 -8.56 10.98
N SER A 90 -29.41 -9.07 11.09
CA SER A 90 -29.16 -10.52 11.13
C SER A 90 -29.97 -11.16 12.27
N ASN A 91 -30.68 -12.24 11.98
CA ASN A 91 -31.56 -12.93 12.94
C ASN A 91 -30.80 -13.89 13.86
N ALA A 92 -29.55 -14.22 13.54
CA ALA A 92 -28.66 -15.05 14.34
C ALA A 92 -27.19 -14.65 14.12
N LEU A 93 -26.35 -14.86 15.13
CA LEU A 93 -24.90 -14.62 15.08
C LEU A 93 -24.15 -15.89 14.68
N ASN A 94 -24.48 -16.42 13.50
CA ASN A 94 -23.83 -17.59 12.92
C ASN A 94 -23.12 -17.24 11.60
N THR A 95 -22.40 -18.21 11.02
CA THR A 95 -21.61 -18.01 9.79
C THR A 95 -22.42 -18.20 8.51
N GLY A 96 -23.76 -18.30 8.59
CA GLY A 96 -24.65 -18.39 7.43
C GLY A 96 -24.45 -17.21 6.49
N GLY A 97 -24.40 -17.47 5.18
CA GLY A 97 -24.12 -16.45 4.17
C GLY A 97 -25.17 -15.33 4.16
N GLU A 98 -26.41 -15.64 4.55
CA GLU A 98 -27.46 -14.66 4.73
C GLU A 98 -27.15 -13.65 5.83
N ASN A 99 -26.33 -13.99 6.83
CA ASN A 99 -25.95 -13.09 7.92
C ASN A 99 -24.69 -12.28 7.60
N GLN A 100 -23.91 -12.69 6.59
CA GLN A 100 -22.65 -12.04 6.25
C GLN A 100 -22.84 -10.76 5.44
N LEU A 101 -22.06 -9.74 5.77
CA LEU A 101 -21.99 -8.46 5.07
C LEU A 101 -21.11 -8.53 3.81
N CYS A 102 -20.10 -9.40 3.81
CA CYS A 102 -19.17 -9.56 2.70
C CYS A 102 -19.82 -10.36 1.56
N PRO A 103 -19.94 -9.79 0.35
CA PRO A 103 -20.66 -10.43 -0.76
C PRO A 103 -19.93 -11.65 -1.34
N THR A 104 -18.63 -11.77 -1.09
CA THR A 104 -17.79 -12.87 -1.57
C THR A 104 -17.38 -13.83 -0.45
N SER A 105 -17.96 -13.68 0.75
CA SER A 105 -17.60 -14.45 1.95
C SER A 105 -16.09 -14.44 2.26
N ALA A 106 -15.41 -13.35 1.94
CA ALA A 106 -13.97 -13.18 2.15
C ALA A 106 -13.55 -12.97 3.61
N ILE A 107 -14.44 -13.21 4.57
CA ILE A 107 -14.15 -13.04 6.00
C ILE A 107 -14.58 -14.33 6.69
N THR A 108 -13.64 -14.95 7.41
CA THR A 108 -13.92 -16.10 8.27
C THR A 108 -14.01 -15.62 9.72
N ARG A 109 -15.01 -16.13 10.45
CA ARG A 109 -15.20 -15.88 11.87
C ARG A 109 -14.76 -17.12 12.67
N LYS A 110 -13.77 -16.96 13.54
CA LYS A 110 -13.18 -18.02 14.33
C LYS A 110 -13.40 -17.74 15.81
N PHE A 111 -13.96 -18.71 16.54
CA PHE A 111 -14.15 -18.61 17.98
C PHE A 111 -12.79 -18.66 18.70
N ILE A 112 -12.60 -17.77 19.67
CA ILE A 112 -11.43 -17.78 20.56
C ILE A 112 -11.88 -18.27 21.95
N GLU A 113 -12.66 -17.45 22.63
CA GLU A 113 -13.27 -17.68 23.94
C GLU A 113 -14.52 -16.79 24.05
N GLU A 114 -15.37 -16.95 25.06
CA GLU A 114 -16.52 -16.06 25.20
C GLU A 114 -16.10 -14.70 25.82
N PRO A 115 -16.47 -13.53 25.24
CA PRO A 115 -17.31 -13.28 24.07
C PRO A 115 -16.51 -12.91 22.78
N TYR A 116 -15.29 -13.40 22.64
CA TYR A 116 -14.32 -13.00 21.62
C TYR A 116 -14.26 -13.92 20.39
N PHE A 117 -14.31 -13.28 19.22
CA PHE A 117 -14.18 -13.93 17.92
C PHE A 117 -13.15 -13.21 17.05
N GLU A 118 -12.27 -13.97 16.42
CA GLU A 118 -11.31 -13.51 15.43
C GLU A 118 -11.95 -13.45 14.04
N TYR A 119 -11.64 -12.39 13.30
CA TYR A 119 -12.07 -12.20 11.92
C TYR A 119 -10.87 -12.23 11.00
N ILE A 120 -10.81 -13.22 10.13
CA ILE A 120 -9.68 -13.46 9.22
C ILE A 120 -10.12 -13.09 7.81
N ILE A 121 -9.38 -12.20 7.16
CA ILE A 121 -9.64 -11.81 5.77
C ILE A 121 -8.98 -12.83 4.84
N ASP A 122 -9.76 -13.41 3.94
CA ASP A 122 -9.26 -14.16 2.79
C ASP A 122 -8.96 -13.18 1.64
N GLU A 123 -7.67 -13.01 1.34
CA GLU A 123 -7.21 -12.08 0.30
C GLU A 123 -7.68 -12.48 -1.10
N GLU A 124 -7.79 -13.78 -1.38
CA GLU A 124 -8.16 -14.31 -2.70
C GLU A 124 -9.61 -13.99 -3.02
N LEU A 125 -10.49 -14.14 -2.03
CA LEU A 125 -11.92 -13.83 -2.16
C LEU A 125 -12.23 -12.33 -2.03
N CYS A 126 -11.34 -11.54 -1.41
CA CYS A 126 -11.61 -10.13 -1.16
C CYS A 126 -11.53 -9.30 -2.45
N MET A 127 -12.64 -8.66 -2.82
CA MET A 127 -12.71 -7.78 -4.01
C MET A 127 -12.49 -6.29 -3.70
N GLY A 128 -12.22 -5.90 -2.45
CA GLY A 128 -11.96 -4.50 -2.09
C GLY A 128 -13.19 -3.58 -2.06
N CYS A 129 -14.40 -4.11 -1.83
CA CYS A 129 -15.65 -3.34 -1.90
C CYS A 129 -15.95 -2.43 -0.70
N ALA A 130 -15.13 -2.46 0.36
CA ALA A 130 -15.24 -1.65 1.57
C ALA A 130 -16.51 -1.84 2.44
N LYS A 131 -17.42 -2.79 2.14
CA LYS A 131 -18.63 -2.99 2.96
C LYS A 131 -18.30 -3.34 4.42
N CYS A 132 -17.37 -4.29 4.63
CA CYS A 132 -16.88 -4.66 5.96
C CYS A 132 -16.16 -3.51 6.67
N VAL A 133 -15.36 -2.74 5.93
CA VAL A 133 -14.66 -1.54 6.44
C VAL A 133 -15.67 -0.49 6.92
N LYS A 134 -16.74 -0.25 6.15
CA LYS A 134 -17.79 0.69 6.51
C LYS A 134 -18.49 0.25 7.79
N GLY A 135 -18.91 -1.01 7.86
CA GLY A 135 -19.57 -1.56 9.04
C GLY A 135 -18.69 -1.53 10.30
N CYS A 136 -17.41 -1.90 10.18
CA CYS A 136 -16.44 -1.85 11.27
C CYS A 136 -16.16 -0.40 11.74
N THR A 137 -16.13 0.56 10.81
CA THR A 137 -15.93 1.98 11.14
C THR A 137 -17.16 2.61 11.80
N SER A 138 -18.37 2.23 11.38
CA SER A 138 -19.61 2.81 11.90
C SER A 138 -20.05 2.25 13.25
N PHE A 139 -19.80 0.96 13.50
CA PHE A 139 -20.33 0.24 14.68
C PHE A 139 -19.27 -0.46 15.52
N GLY A 140 -18.01 -0.33 15.14
CA GLY A 140 -16.91 -0.87 15.89
C GLY A 140 -15.81 0.17 15.97
N ASN A 141 -14.61 -0.31 15.75
CA ASN A 141 -13.41 0.42 16.06
C ASN A 141 -12.58 0.66 14.77
N GLY A 142 -13.15 0.40 13.59
CA GLY A 142 -12.48 0.67 12.32
C GLY A 142 -11.13 -0.03 12.16
N SER A 143 -10.93 -1.19 12.81
CA SER A 143 -9.76 -2.07 12.64
C SER A 143 -9.67 -2.65 11.23
N LEU A 144 -10.80 -2.83 10.55
CA LEU A 144 -10.84 -3.17 9.12
C LEU A 144 -10.71 -1.90 8.28
N HIS A 145 -9.79 -1.89 7.32
CA HIS A 145 -9.61 -0.80 6.36
C HIS A 145 -9.04 -1.31 5.03
N LEU A 146 -9.05 -0.48 3.99
CA LEU A 146 -8.55 -0.88 2.67
C LEU A 146 -7.08 -0.51 2.48
N GLN A 147 -6.32 -1.39 1.85
CA GLN A 147 -4.95 -1.12 1.38
C GLN A 147 -4.79 -1.61 -0.06
N ILE A 148 -3.90 -0.96 -0.81
CA ILE A 148 -3.46 -1.44 -2.13
C ILE A 148 -2.34 -2.45 -1.89
N MET A 149 -2.56 -3.71 -2.28
CA MET A 149 -1.59 -4.78 -2.08
C MET A 149 -0.54 -4.73 -3.19
N HIS A 150 0.72 -4.45 -2.83
CA HIS A 150 1.79 -4.19 -3.81
C HIS A 150 2.29 -5.44 -4.53
N ASN A 151 2.06 -6.62 -3.97
CA ASN A 151 2.25 -7.90 -4.66
C ASN A 151 1.24 -8.12 -5.80
N LEU A 152 0.05 -7.52 -5.71
CA LEU A 152 -1.00 -7.61 -6.73
C LEU A 152 -1.01 -6.41 -7.68
N CYS A 153 -0.70 -5.22 -7.17
CA CYS A 153 -0.80 -3.96 -7.90
C CYS A 153 0.25 -3.87 -9.00
N VAL A 154 -0.21 -3.68 -10.25
CA VAL A 154 0.67 -3.43 -11.42
C VAL A 154 1.23 -2.01 -11.48
N ASN A 155 1.06 -1.22 -10.42
CA ASN A 155 1.60 0.14 -10.25
C ASN A 155 1.35 1.08 -11.44
N CYS A 156 0.12 1.12 -11.95
CA CYS A 156 -0.30 1.95 -13.08
C CYS A 156 0.29 3.37 -13.03
N ASN A 157 0.77 3.91 -14.16
CA ASN A 157 1.32 5.27 -14.20
C ASN A 157 0.31 6.30 -13.66
N GLN A 158 -0.95 6.17 -14.07
CA GLN A 158 -2.10 6.86 -13.48
C GLN A 158 -3.09 5.83 -12.93
N CYS A 159 -3.33 5.86 -11.63
CA CYS A 159 -4.21 4.90 -10.98
C CYS A 159 -5.68 5.22 -11.26
N ALA A 160 -6.40 4.27 -11.88
CA ALA A 160 -7.81 4.45 -12.25
C ALA A 160 -8.70 4.69 -11.01
N ILE A 161 -8.51 3.92 -9.94
CA ILE A 161 -9.24 4.07 -8.68
C ILE A 161 -8.88 5.38 -7.94
N ALA A 162 -7.65 5.91 -8.14
CA ALA A 162 -7.27 7.19 -7.55
C ALA A 162 -8.00 8.35 -8.22
N ARG A 163 -8.10 8.34 -9.55
CA ARG A 163 -8.80 9.37 -10.35
C ARG A 163 -10.27 9.53 -9.98
N VAL A 164 -10.91 8.45 -9.54
CA VAL A 164 -12.35 8.39 -9.23
C VAL A 164 -12.62 8.35 -7.72
N CYS A 165 -11.59 8.44 -6.87
CA CYS A 165 -11.74 8.42 -5.42
C CYS A 165 -12.38 9.72 -4.94
N PRO A 166 -13.61 9.71 -4.39
CA PRO A 166 -14.31 10.94 -4.03
C PRO A 166 -13.67 11.68 -2.85
N SER A 167 -12.86 11.00 -2.04
CA SER A 167 -12.20 11.58 -0.88
C SER A 167 -10.70 11.82 -1.06
N ASN A 168 -10.18 11.63 -2.28
CA ASN A 168 -8.75 11.76 -2.59
C ASN A 168 -7.85 10.95 -1.64
N ALA A 169 -8.33 9.81 -1.15
CA ALA A 169 -7.61 8.97 -0.21
C ALA A 169 -6.43 8.21 -0.84
N ILE A 170 -6.31 8.20 -2.17
CA ILE A 170 -5.30 7.42 -2.88
C ILE A 170 -4.22 8.34 -3.44
N SER A 171 -2.98 8.11 -3.03
CA SER A 171 -1.84 8.94 -3.44
C SER A 171 -0.60 8.09 -3.72
N ARG A 172 0.39 8.70 -4.36
CA ARG A 172 1.73 8.14 -4.50
C ARG A 172 2.47 8.33 -3.19
N VAL A 173 3.07 7.26 -2.68
CA VAL A 173 3.95 7.29 -1.51
C VAL A 173 5.23 6.52 -1.80
N LYS A 174 6.29 6.77 -1.02
CA LYS A 174 7.50 5.94 -1.05
C LYS A 174 7.15 4.54 -0.53
N VAL A 175 7.85 3.52 -1.02
CA VAL A 175 7.68 2.14 -0.52
C VAL A 175 7.95 2.04 0.99
N SER A 176 8.84 2.88 1.55
CA SER A 176 9.06 2.96 3.00
C SER A 176 7.85 3.40 3.80
N ASP A 177 6.96 4.17 3.17
CA ASP A 177 5.79 4.81 3.80
C ASP A 177 4.48 4.09 3.39
N ALA A 178 4.62 2.95 2.71
CA ALA A 178 3.54 2.06 2.31
C ALA A 178 2.82 1.44 3.52
N TYR A 179 1.64 0.87 3.27
CA TYR A 179 0.85 0.15 4.27
C TYR A 179 0.61 0.96 5.54
N GLN A 180 -0.17 2.03 5.38
CA GLN A 180 -0.62 2.89 6.48
C GLN A 180 -1.68 2.17 7.33
N VAL A 181 -1.29 1.10 8.02
CA VAL A 181 -2.17 0.31 8.88
C VAL A 181 -2.54 1.15 10.10
N LYS A 182 -3.84 1.20 10.41
CA LYS A 182 -4.34 1.98 11.55
C LYS A 182 -3.90 1.34 12.87
N GLY A 183 -3.11 2.07 13.68
CA GLY A 183 -2.85 1.71 15.08
C GLY A 183 -3.83 2.36 16.07
N SER A 184 -4.69 3.28 15.61
CA SER A 184 -5.68 4.03 16.40
C SER A 184 -6.88 4.42 15.53
N PHE A 185 -7.97 4.86 16.17
CA PHE A 185 -9.14 5.45 15.50
C PHE A 185 -8.83 6.79 14.85
N THR A 186 -7.84 7.51 15.37
CA THR A 186 -7.37 8.81 14.87
C THR A 186 -5.98 8.71 14.26
N LYS A 187 -5.69 9.58 13.29
CA LYS A 187 -4.35 9.70 12.74
C LYS A 187 -3.44 10.32 13.81
N PRO A 188 -2.28 9.72 14.13
CA PRO A 188 -1.32 10.38 15.01
C PRO A 188 -0.91 11.72 14.39
N ALA A 189 -0.82 12.74 15.24
CA ALA A 189 -0.51 14.13 14.87
C ALA A 189 0.92 14.26 14.31
#